data_AF-A0A3C0QTV8-F1
#
_entry.id   AF-A0A3C0QTV8-F1
#
_cell.length_a   1.000
_cell.length_b   1.000
_cell.length_c   1.000
_cell.angle_alpha   90.00
_cell.angle_beta   90.00
_cell.angle_gamma   90.00
#
_symmetry.space_group_name_H-M   'P 1'
#
loop_
_entity.id
_entity.type
_entity.pdbx_description
1 polymer ?
#
loop_
_entity_poly.entity_id
_entity_poly.type
_entity_poly.pdbx_seq_one_letter_code
_entity_poly.pdbx_strand_id
1 'polypeptide(L)' 'FAINPDGSPNTAHTTNPVPCWLVADNYSAIAPGRLADLAPTVLSIMGIPIPETLTGKVLVS' A
#
# COMPACT_ATOMS: atom_id res chain seq x y z
N PHE A 1 -14.61 10.22 13.61
CA PHE A 1 -14.92 11.44 12.85
C PHE A 1 -13.71 12.36 12.92
N ALA A 2 -13.28 12.92 11.80
CA ALA A 2 -12.24 13.93 11.77
C ALA A 2 -12.86 15.31 12.04
N ILE A 3 -12.22 16.10 12.89
CA ILE A 3 -12.68 17.44 13.30
C ILE A 3 -11.53 18.41 13.05
N ASN A 4 -11.84 19.58 12.50
CA ASN A 4 -10.85 20.64 12.28
C ASN A 4 -10.40 21.27 13.61
N PRO A 5 -9.25 21.98 13.66
CA PRO A 5 -8.80 22.65 14.87
C PRO A 5 -9.81 23.65 15.46
N ASP A 6 -10.70 24.19 14.62
CA ASP A 6 -11.78 25.12 15.00
C ASP A 6 -13.08 24.43 15.48
N GLY A 7 -13.11 23.09 15.50
CA GLY A 7 -14.27 22.30 15.94
C GLY A 7 -15.29 21.98 14.84
N SER A 8 -15.12 22.47 13.61
CA SER A 8 -16.01 22.14 12.49
C SER A 8 -15.81 20.71 11.96
N PRO A 9 -16.84 20.06 11.37
CA PRO A 9 -16.68 18.78 10.71
C PRO A 9 -15.64 18.84 9.57
N ASN A 10 -14.72 17.88 9.53
CA ASN A 10 -13.75 17.77 8.44
C ASN A 10 -14.28 16.81 7.35
N THR A 11 -14.42 17.33 6.13
CA THR A 11 -14.91 16.60 4.94
C THR A 11 -13.82 16.33 3.91
N ALA A 12 -12.56 16.68 4.18
CA ALA A 12 -11.43 16.48 3.29
C ALA A 12 -10.80 15.10 3.49
N HIS A 13 -9.97 14.67 2.53
CA HIS A 13 -9.09 13.52 2.73
C HIS A 13 -8.01 13.82 3.79
N THR A 14 -7.47 12.77 4.40
CA THR A 14 -6.34 12.86 5.33
C THR A 14 -5.02 12.47 4.65
N THR A 15 -3.90 12.91 5.19
CA THR A 15 -2.56 12.43 4.81
C THR A 15 -2.08 11.26 5.66
N ASN A 16 -2.98 10.63 6.43
CA ASN A 16 -2.63 9.50 7.27
C ASN A 16 -2.19 8.31 6.40
N PRO A 17 -1.22 7.52 6.85
CA PRO A 17 -0.89 6.25 6.21
C PRO A 17 -2.13 5.35 6.11
N VAL A 18 -2.19 4.56 5.03
CA VAL A 18 -3.24 3.57 4.82
C VAL A 18 -2.78 2.20 5.31
N PRO A 19 -3.68 1.37 5.87
CA PRO A 19 -3.35 0.00 6.22
C PRO A 19 -3.17 -0.85 4.96
N CYS A 20 -2.25 -1.82 5.01
CA CYS A 20 -2.02 -2.80 3.96
C CYS A 20 -1.88 -4.17 4.61
N TRP A 21 -2.62 -5.16 4.11
CA TRP A 21 -2.72 -6.49 4.71
C TRP A 21 -2.30 -7.54 3.68
N LEU A 22 -1.51 -8.50 4.12
CA LEU A 22 -1.14 -9.68 3.36
C LEU A 22 -1.94 -10.87 3.88
N VAL A 23 -2.72 -11.49 3.00
CA VAL A 23 -3.50 -12.70 3.30
C VAL A 23 -3.07 -13.78 2.33
N ALA A 24 -2.02 -14.51 2.70
CA ALA A 24 -1.44 -15.58 1.90
C ALA A 24 -0.67 -16.56 2.79
N ASP A 25 -0.63 -17.84 2.39
CA ASP A 25 0.09 -18.87 3.15
C ASP A 25 1.59 -18.92 2.82
N ASN A 26 1.97 -18.45 1.63
CA ASN A 26 3.33 -18.61 1.08
C ASN A 26 4.27 -17.44 1.36
N TYR A 27 3.83 -16.44 2.12
CA TYR A 27 4.61 -15.24 2.43
C TYR A 27 4.55 -14.97 3.92
N SER A 28 5.67 -14.54 4.49
CA SER A 28 5.85 -14.38 5.93
C SER A 28 5.54 -12.95 6.40
N ALA A 29 5.73 -11.95 5.53
CA ALA A 29 5.54 -10.55 5.89
C ALA A 29 5.23 -9.64 4.69
N ILE A 30 4.70 -8.47 5.00
CA ILE A 30 4.58 -7.33 4.08
C ILE A 30 5.28 -6.11 4.66
N ALA A 31 6.22 -5.55 3.90
CA ALA A 31 7.01 -4.40 4.29
C ALA A 31 6.22 -3.08 4.13
N PRO A 32 6.54 -2.04 4.91
CA PRO A 32 6.02 -0.69 4.66
C PRO A 32 6.48 -0.17 3.29
N GLY A 33 5.64 0.62 2.63
CA GLY A 33 5.91 1.13 1.28
C GLY A 33 5.00 2.28 0.87
N ARG A 34 4.93 2.54 -0.43
CA ARG A 34 4.06 3.56 -1.06
C ARG A 34 3.10 2.90 -2.05
N LEU A 35 2.09 3.65 -2.49
CA LEU A 35 1.06 3.14 -3.40
C LEU A 35 1.62 2.55 -4.72
N ALA A 36 2.74 3.09 -5.22
CA ALA A 36 3.40 2.58 -6.43
C ALA A 36 3.97 1.16 -6.29
N ASP A 37 4.12 0.66 -5.07
CA ASP A 37 4.69 -0.65 -4.76
C ASP A 37 3.66 -1.78 -4.85
N LEU A 38 2.35 -1.46 -4.92
CA LEU A 38 1.27 -2.45 -4.97
C LEU A 38 1.31 -3.30 -6.24
N ALA A 39 1.41 -2.68 -7.42
CA ALA A 39 1.40 -3.41 -8.68
C ALA A 39 2.61 -4.37 -8.82
N PRO A 40 3.87 -3.94 -8.59
CA PRO A 40 5.02 -4.86 -8.55
C PRO A 40 4.83 -6.02 -7.56
N THR A 41 4.28 -5.74 -6.38
CA THR A 41 4.04 -6.75 -5.34
C THR A 41 3.04 -7.80 -5.80
N VAL A 42 1.91 -7.40 -6.38
CA VAL A 42 0.89 -8.33 -6.92
C VAL A 42 1.45 -9.17 -8.06
N LEU A 43 2.18 -8.55 -9.00
CA LEU A 43 2.82 -9.29 -10.09
C LEU A 43 3.81 -10.33 -9.57
N SER A 44 4.59 -9.99 -8.54
CA SER A 44 5.51 -10.93 -7.89
C SER A 44 4.77 -12.10 -7.25
N ILE A 45 3.63 -11.88 -6.60
CA ILE A 45 2.79 -12.95 -6.03
C ILE A 45 2.24 -13.88 -7.13
N MET A 46 1.88 -13.31 -8.28
CA MET A 46 1.37 -14.07 -9.43
C MET A 46 2.46 -14.79 -10.23
N GLY A 47 3.75 -14.57 -9.91
CA GLY A 47 4.87 -15.09 -10.70
C GLY A 47 4.99 -14.47 -12.09
N ILE A 48 4.48 -13.24 -12.28
CA ILE A 48 4.53 -12.51 -13.55
C ILE A 48 5.74 -11.57 -13.55
N PRO A 49 6.54 -11.52 -14.64
CA PRO A 49 7.64 -10.56 -14.77
C PRO A 49 7.18 -9.11 -14.61
N ILE A 50 7.93 -8.34 -13.84
CA ILE A 50 7.63 -6.93 -13.57
C ILE A 50 8.23 -6.08 -14.71
N PRO A 51 7.43 -5.27 -15.42
CA PRO A 51 7.94 -4.38 -16.46
C PRO A 51 8.90 -3.32 -15.89
N GLU A 52 9.92 -2.93 -16.67
CA GLU A 52 10.90 -1.92 -16.27
C GLU A 52 10.29 -0.53 -15.99
N THR A 53 9.11 -0.25 -16.55
CA THR A 53 8.37 1.00 -16.32
C THR A 53 7.78 1.08 -14.90
N LEU A 54 7.63 -0.05 -14.20
CA LEU A 54 7.18 -0.08 -12.80
C LEU A 54 8.36 0.10 -11.86
N THR A 55 8.53 1.33 -11.37
CA THR A 55 9.64 1.72 -10.48
C THR A 55 9.36 1.47 -8.98
N GLY A 56 8.22 0.85 -8.65
CA GLY A 56 7.88 0.44 -7.30
C GLY A 56 8.67 -0.78 -6.84
N LYS A 57 8.68 -1.03 -5.53
CA LYS A 57 9.36 -2.18 -4.93
C LYS A 57 8.37 -3.29 -4.61
N VAL A 58 8.84 -4.54 -4.61
CA VAL A 58 8.06 -5.67 -4.09
C VAL A 58 8.08 -5.62 -2.56
N LEU A 59 6.91 -5.72 -1.93
CA LEU A 59 6.75 -5.59 -0.49
C LEU A 59 6.66 -6.92 0.27
N VAL A 60 6.47 -8.05 -0.42
CA VAL A 60 6.31 -9.36 0.21
C VAL A 60 7.63 -10.11 0.35
N SER A 61 7.79 -10.86 1.45
CA SER A 61 8.92 -11.74 1.74
C SER A 61 8.49 -13.03 2.41
#